data_AF-A0AAD9ZIM1-F1
#
_entry.id   AF-A0AAD9ZIM1-F1
#
_cell.length_a   1.000
_cell.length_b   1.000
_cell.length_c   1.000
_cell.angle_alpha   90.00
_cell.angle_beta   90.00
_cell.angle_gamma   90.00
#
_symmetry.space_group_name_H-M   'P 1'
#
loop_
_entity.id
_entity.type
_entity.pdbx_description
1 polymer ?
#
loop_
_entity_poly.entity_id
_entity_poly.type
_entity_poly.pdbx_seq_one_letter_code
_entity_poly.pdbx_strand_id
1 'polypeptide(L)'
;MKTEVPYFGVEAYVAGWNLTIAHDQQSFTTMWVQRGPRDQLNSILAGWTADSGATTGCYNQLCAGFVSTSTEITPGFLVRPTSVYGFEQYDSKFLIYQDRPTGNWWLVVSKDNKFVGYWPKELFNNLISGTETVAW
;
A
#
# COMPACT_ATOMS: atom_id res chain seq x y z
N MET A 1 -24.82 4.45 -20.67
CA MET A 1 -23.96 4.36 -19.47
C MET A 1 -22.52 4.27 -19.97
N LYS A 2 -21.65 5.22 -19.62
CA LYS A 2 -20.21 5.03 -19.82
C LYS A 2 -19.78 3.99 -18.79
N THR A 3 -19.42 2.79 -19.24
CA THR A 3 -18.62 1.87 -18.42
C THR A 3 -17.27 2.54 -18.22
N GLU A 4 -17.01 3.04 -17.01
CA GLU A 4 -15.67 3.47 -16.63
C GLU A 4 -14.71 2.31 -16.85
N VAL A 5 -13.57 2.60 -17.49
CA VAL A 5 -12.53 1.59 -17.72
C VAL A 5 -11.93 1.27 -16.34
N PRO A 6 -11.93 0.00 -15.90
CA PRO A 6 -11.41 -0.35 -14.58
C PRO A 6 -9.90 -0.08 -14.50
N TYR A 7 -9.44 0.37 -13.34
CA TYR A 7 -8.01 0.50 -13.05
C TYR A 7 -7.45 -0.86 -12.64
N PHE A 8 -6.20 -1.14 -12.99
CA PHE A 8 -5.51 -2.38 -12.62
C PHE A 8 -4.37 -2.16 -11.63
N GLY A 9 -4.30 -0.97 -11.05
CA GLY A 9 -3.29 -0.62 -10.08
C GLY A 9 -3.28 0.87 -9.79
N VAL A 10 -2.45 1.23 -8.83
CA VAL A 10 -2.17 2.59 -8.38
C VAL A 10 -0.69 2.67 -8.01
N GLU A 11 -0.04 3.74 -8.43
CA GLU A 11 1.36 4.03 -8.15
C GLU A 11 1.43 5.39 -7.44
N ALA A 12 2.23 5.46 -6.38
CA ALA A 12 2.49 6.69 -5.65
C ALA A 12 3.99 6.82 -5.32
N TYR A 13 4.51 8.04 -5.39
CA TYR A 13 5.84 8.38 -4.88
C TYR A 13 5.65 9.10 -3.56
N VAL A 14 6.27 8.54 -2.52
CA VAL A 14 6.02 8.94 -1.15
C VAL A 14 7.33 9.32 -0.49
N ALA A 15 7.41 10.55 0.03
CA ALA A 15 8.51 11.00 0.85
C ALA A 15 8.24 10.70 2.33
N GLY A 16 9.10 9.89 2.95
CA GLY A 16 9.13 9.71 4.41
C GLY A 16 10.01 10.78 5.03
N TRP A 17 9.48 11.56 5.97
CA TRP A 17 10.19 12.67 6.62
C TRP A 17 10.62 12.30 8.04
N ASN A 18 11.83 12.70 8.43
CA ASN A 18 12.32 12.55 9.80
C ASN A 18 11.69 13.63 10.69
N LEU A 19 10.44 13.41 11.10
CA LEU A 19 9.66 14.33 11.91
C LEU A 19 9.81 14.00 13.40
N THR A 20 9.92 15.02 14.24
CA THR A 20 9.65 14.88 15.66
C THR A 20 8.15 15.07 15.86
N ILE A 21 7.43 13.98 16.13
CA ILE A 21 5.98 14.01 16.31
C ILE A 21 5.69 14.02 17.82
N ALA A 22 4.84 14.96 18.26
CA ALA A 22 4.38 15.00 19.64
C ALA A 22 3.51 13.78 19.97
N HIS A 23 3.38 13.43 21.25
CA HIS A 23 2.66 12.21 21.67
C HIS A 23 1.18 12.17 21.23
N ASP A 24 0.57 13.31 20.94
CA ASP A 24 -0.82 13.47 20.48
C ASP A 24 -0.95 13.71 18.98
N GLN A 25 0.14 13.55 18.21
CA GLN A 25 0.18 13.77 16.78
C GLN A 25 0.53 12.49 16.02
N GLN A 26 0.12 12.43 14.75
CA GLN A 26 0.43 11.33 13.83
C GLN A 26 0.72 11.86 12.43
N SER A 27 1.52 11.13 11.67
CA SER A 27 1.77 11.37 10.25
C SER A 27 1.75 10.05 9.52
N PHE A 28 0.98 9.97 8.44
CA PHE A 28 0.84 8.78 7.62
C PHE A 28 0.59 9.16 6.17
N THR A 29 0.91 8.24 5.27
CA THR A 29 0.39 8.22 3.90
C THR A 29 -0.29 6.88 3.68
N THR A 30 -1.32 6.84 2.85
CA THR A 30 -1.90 5.58 2.42
C THR A 30 -2.35 5.68 0.98
N MET A 31 -2.07 4.66 0.18
CA MET A 31 -2.68 4.46 -1.12
C MET A 31 -3.67 3.31 -1.06
N TRP A 32 -4.73 3.37 -1.86
CA TRP A 32 -5.75 2.34 -1.88
C TRP A 32 -6.33 2.06 -3.26
N VAL A 33 -6.76 0.82 -3.44
CA VAL A 33 -7.66 0.38 -4.51
C VAL A 33 -8.96 -0.12 -3.88
N GLN A 34 -10.09 0.27 -4.43
CA GLN A 34 -11.42 -0.01 -3.88
C GLN A 34 -12.48 -0.30 -4.95
N ARG A 35 -13.24 -1.38 -4.73
CA ARG A 35 -14.38 -1.75 -5.57
C ARG A 35 -15.48 -2.49 -4.81
N GLY A 36 -16.72 -2.25 -5.22
CA GLY A 36 -17.92 -2.89 -4.66
C GLY A 36 -18.83 -1.91 -3.92
N PRO A 37 -20.05 -2.33 -3.58
CA PRO A 37 -20.99 -1.51 -2.82
C PRO A 37 -20.52 -1.33 -1.37
N ARG A 38 -21.03 -0.31 -0.67
CA ARG A 38 -20.54 0.07 0.67
C ARG A 38 -20.60 -1.07 1.70
N ASP A 39 -21.57 -1.97 1.57
CA ASP A 39 -21.78 -3.13 2.45
C ASP A 39 -20.92 -4.35 2.09
N GLN A 40 -20.27 -4.35 0.92
CA GLN A 40 -19.39 -5.43 0.44
C GLN A 40 -18.09 -4.90 -0.16
N LEU A 41 -17.62 -3.74 0.30
CA LEU A 41 -16.46 -3.05 -0.27
C LEU A 41 -15.21 -3.92 -0.11
N ASN A 42 -14.50 -4.17 -1.21
CA ASN A 42 -13.15 -4.75 -1.15
C ASN A 42 -12.14 -3.62 -1.28
N SER A 43 -11.17 -3.60 -0.37
CA SER A 43 -10.14 -2.57 -0.33
C SER A 43 -8.78 -3.20 -0.05
N ILE A 44 -7.76 -2.76 -0.78
CA ILE A 44 -6.36 -2.98 -0.43
C ILE A 44 -5.76 -1.62 -0.12
N LEU A 45 -5.06 -1.54 1.01
CA LEU A 45 -4.35 -0.34 1.44
C LEU A 45 -2.88 -0.68 1.67
N ALA A 46 -1.99 0.21 1.24
CA ALA A 46 -0.58 0.16 1.58
C ALA A 46 -0.11 1.59 1.93
N GLY A 47 0.81 1.72 2.86
CA GLY A 47 1.22 3.04 3.33
C GLY A 47 2.38 2.97 4.32
N TRP A 48 2.78 4.14 4.80
CA TRP A 48 3.71 4.28 5.93
C TRP A 48 3.08 5.17 6.99
N THR A 49 3.53 4.98 8.22
CA THR A 49 3.16 5.78 9.39
C THR A 49 4.40 6.04 10.23
N ALA A 50 4.46 7.21 10.87
CA ALA A 50 5.52 7.58 11.81
C ALA A 50 5.32 7.04 13.23
N ASP A 51 4.07 6.78 13.65
CA ASP A 51 3.72 6.31 15.00
C ASP A 51 3.24 4.83 15.02
N SER A 52 3.29 4.17 13.86
CA SER A 52 3.10 2.73 13.66
C SER A 52 1.78 2.14 14.18
N GLY A 53 0.77 2.97 14.50
CA GLY A 53 -0.48 2.48 15.08
C GLY A 53 -0.27 1.79 16.44
N ALA A 54 0.51 2.43 17.33
CA ALA A 54 1.03 1.94 18.61
C ALA A 54 0.12 1.11 19.54
N THR A 55 -1.20 1.01 19.31
CA THR A 55 -2.08 0.15 20.12
C THR A 55 -3.05 -0.77 19.35
N THR A 56 -3.30 -0.63 18.03
CA THR A 56 -4.26 -1.51 17.31
C THR A 56 -4.17 -1.46 15.78
N GLY A 57 -4.20 -2.63 15.11
CA GLY A 57 -4.67 -2.84 13.73
C GLY A 57 -3.88 -3.85 12.87
N CYS A 58 -4.53 -4.44 11.86
CA CYS A 58 -3.94 -5.37 10.89
C CYS A 58 -3.12 -4.64 9.80
N TYR A 59 -2.03 -3.97 10.18
CA TYR A 59 -1.19 -3.17 9.27
C TYR A 59 0.08 -3.90 8.80
N ASN A 60 0.30 -5.13 9.27
CA ASN A 60 1.46 -5.96 8.98
C ASN A 60 1.04 -7.43 8.83
N GLN A 61 2.01 -8.35 8.73
CA GLN A 61 1.74 -9.78 8.56
C GLN A 61 1.12 -10.49 9.79
N LEU A 62 0.74 -9.75 10.83
CA LEU A 62 0.02 -10.34 11.97
C LEU A 62 -1.37 -10.84 11.58
N CYS A 63 -1.87 -10.45 10.40
CA CYS A 63 -3.15 -10.91 9.87
C CYS A 63 -2.94 -11.73 8.59
N ALA A 64 -3.67 -12.85 8.49
CA ALA A 64 -3.64 -13.71 7.32
C ALA A 64 -4.20 -12.96 6.11
N GLY A 65 -3.54 -13.07 4.96
CA GLY A 65 -4.01 -12.50 3.71
C GLY A 65 -2.92 -11.91 2.81
N PHE A 66 -1.72 -11.67 3.35
CA PHE A 66 -0.56 -11.24 2.56
C PHE A 66 0.53 -12.31 2.55
N VAL A 67 0.96 -12.71 1.36
CA VAL A 67 2.07 -13.64 1.16
C VAL A 67 3.33 -12.83 0.88
N SER A 68 4.24 -12.76 1.86
CA SER A 68 5.55 -12.12 1.66
C SER A 68 6.44 -12.98 0.79
N THR A 69 7.08 -12.36 -0.21
CA THR A 69 8.03 -13.02 -1.11
C THR A 69 9.46 -12.52 -0.94
N SER A 70 9.64 -11.36 -0.31
CA SER A 70 10.96 -10.77 -0.07
C SER A 70 11.43 -11.00 1.37
N THR A 71 12.73 -11.24 1.51
CA THR A 71 13.42 -11.30 2.81
C THR A 71 14.10 -9.97 3.16
N GLU A 72 14.13 -9.01 2.22
CA GLU A 72 14.78 -7.69 2.36
C GLU A 72 13.76 -6.63 2.80
N ILE A 73 12.56 -6.66 2.21
CA ILE A 73 11.50 -5.69 2.42
C ILE A 73 10.21 -6.44 2.71
N THR A 74 9.61 -6.20 3.87
CA THR A 74 8.37 -6.85 4.33
C THR A 74 7.40 -5.79 4.88
N PRO A 75 6.09 -6.04 4.97
CA PRO A 75 5.17 -5.12 5.63
C PRO A 75 5.64 -4.81 7.06
N GLY A 76 5.73 -3.51 7.39
CA GLY A 76 6.30 -3.04 8.66
C GLY A 76 7.82 -2.76 8.62
N PHE A 77 8.48 -2.91 7.47
CA PHE A 77 9.87 -2.45 7.33
C PHE A 77 9.99 -0.94 7.57
N LEU A 78 11.16 -0.52 8.05
CA LEU A 78 11.46 0.89 8.25
C LEU A 78 11.94 1.51 6.93
N VAL A 79 11.22 2.53 6.44
CA VAL A 79 11.62 3.30 5.26
C VAL A 79 12.89 4.10 5.57
N ARG A 80 13.98 3.85 4.82
CA ARG A 80 15.25 4.58 4.92
C ARG A 80 15.90 4.72 3.53
N PRO A 81 16.65 5.81 3.27
CA PRO A 81 16.83 7.00 4.13
C PRO A 81 15.55 7.86 4.21
N THR A 82 15.47 8.74 5.22
CA THR A 82 14.35 9.68 5.43
C THR A 82 14.74 11.11 5.07
N SER A 83 13.80 11.86 4.49
CA SER A 83 13.97 13.29 4.15
C SER A 83 14.13 14.16 5.38
N VAL A 84 14.89 15.26 5.26
CA VAL A 84 15.06 16.26 6.30
C VAL A 84 14.74 17.65 5.73
N TYR A 85 13.91 18.43 6.44
CA TYR A 85 13.53 19.78 6.01
C TYR A 85 14.76 20.68 5.82
N GLY A 86 14.86 21.31 4.65
CA GLY A 86 15.99 22.17 4.28
C GLY A 86 17.25 21.42 3.81
N PHE A 87 17.21 20.08 3.74
CA PHE A 87 18.32 19.24 3.30
C PHE A 87 17.87 18.24 2.23
N GLU A 88 18.49 17.06 2.20
CA GLU A 88 18.21 16.00 1.24
C GLU A 88 16.79 15.43 1.41
N GLN A 89 16.15 15.18 0.26
CA GLN A 89 14.81 14.60 0.19
C GLN A 89 14.87 13.28 -0.57
N TYR A 90 14.17 12.29 -0.03
CA TYR A 90 14.06 10.96 -0.57
C TYR A 90 12.59 10.58 -0.68
N ASP A 91 12.24 10.03 -1.83
CA ASP A 91 10.94 9.43 -2.11
C ASP A 91 11.12 7.95 -2.45
N SER A 92 10.11 7.17 -2.06
CA SER A 92 10.00 5.77 -2.39
C SER A 92 8.76 5.57 -3.24
N LYS A 93 8.91 4.79 -4.31
CA LYS A 93 7.77 4.31 -5.08
C LYS A 93 7.04 3.24 -4.31
N PHE A 94 5.72 3.31 -4.30
CA PHE A 94 4.81 2.26 -3.88
C PHE A 94 3.86 1.98 -5.03
N LEU A 95 3.65 0.71 -5.33
CA LEU A 95 2.80 0.24 -6.41
C LEU A 95 1.96 -0.92 -5.91
N ILE A 96 0.64 -0.77 -6.04
CA ILE A 96 -0.32 -1.87 -5.93
C ILE A 96 -0.82 -2.15 -7.34
N TYR A 97 -0.68 -3.37 -7.83
CA TYR A 97 -1.22 -3.73 -9.15
C TYR A 97 -1.78 -5.15 -9.19
N GLN A 98 -2.75 -5.37 -10.07
CA GLN A 98 -3.30 -6.68 -10.34
C GLN A 98 -2.45 -7.38 -11.41
N ASP A 99 -1.84 -8.50 -11.05
CA ASP A 99 -1.09 -9.34 -11.97
C ASP A 99 -2.03 -10.10 -12.91
N ARG A 100 -1.88 -9.92 -14.22
CA ARG A 100 -2.82 -10.48 -15.21
C ARG A 100 -2.82 -12.02 -15.25
N PRO A 101 -1.67 -12.72 -15.22
CA PRO A 101 -1.66 -14.19 -15.26
C PRO A 101 -2.30 -14.83 -14.04
N THR A 102 -2.01 -14.34 -12.83
CA THR A 102 -2.49 -14.98 -11.59
C THR A 102 -3.81 -14.39 -11.09
N GLY A 103 -4.04 -13.10 -11.34
CA GLY A 103 -5.12 -12.30 -10.75
C GLY A 103 -4.78 -11.74 -9.36
N ASN A 104 -3.61 -12.07 -8.80
CA ASN A 104 -3.18 -11.63 -7.48
C ASN A 104 -2.83 -10.14 -7.49
N TRP A 105 -3.02 -9.50 -6.34
CA TRP A 105 -2.67 -8.09 -6.16
C TRP A 105 -1.29 -7.99 -5.53
N TRP A 106 -0.33 -7.39 -6.23
CA TRP A 106 1.05 -7.30 -5.81
C TRP A 106 1.37 -5.95 -5.19
N LEU A 107 2.18 -5.98 -4.13
CA LEU A 107 2.84 -4.82 -3.56
C LEU A 107 4.29 -4.78 -4.05
N VAL A 108 4.64 -3.70 -4.74
CA VAL A 108 6.00 -3.40 -5.20
C VAL A 108 6.43 -2.08 -4.58
N VAL A 109 7.65 -2.05 -4.05
CA VAL A 109 8.22 -0.88 -3.36
C VAL A 109 9.59 -0.57 -3.95
N SER A 110 10.06 0.67 -3.73
CA SER A 110 11.34 1.21 -4.18
C SER A 110 11.39 1.59 -5.65
N LYS A 111 12.33 2.49 -6.00
CA LYS A 111 12.54 2.93 -7.38
C LYS A 111 12.89 1.75 -8.31
N ASP A 112 13.61 0.77 -7.78
CA ASP A 112 14.08 -0.42 -8.51
C ASP A 112 13.06 -1.56 -8.61
N ASN A 113 11.79 -1.35 -8.25
CA ASN A 113 10.72 -2.36 -8.29
C ASN A 113 11.02 -3.62 -7.46
N LYS A 114 11.25 -3.46 -6.16
CA LYS A 114 11.38 -4.60 -5.25
C LYS A 114 9.99 -5.18 -4.94
N PHE A 115 9.78 -6.44 -5.29
CA PHE A 115 8.55 -7.18 -5.00
C PHE A 115 8.50 -7.55 -3.52
N VAL A 116 7.54 -6.99 -2.79
CA VAL A 116 7.36 -7.26 -1.35
C VAL A 116 6.57 -8.55 -1.15
N GLY A 117 5.50 -8.70 -1.91
CA GLY A 117 4.58 -9.84 -1.83
C GLY A 117 3.23 -9.52 -2.45
N TYR A 118 2.24 -10.38 -2.21
CA TYR A 118 0.92 -10.25 -2.82
C TYR A 118 -0.23 -10.65 -1.90
N TRP A 119 -1.41 -10.11 -2.20
CA TRP A 119 -2.70 -10.60 -1.72
C TRP A 119 -3.31 -11.56 -2.74
N PRO A 120 -3.63 -12.81 -2.35
CA PRO A 120 -4.33 -13.76 -3.22
C PRO A 120 -5.69 -13.22 -3.69
N LYS A 121 -6.03 -13.44 -4.96
CA LYS A 121 -7.31 -12.97 -5.53
C LYS A 121 -8.54 -13.54 -4.83
N GLU A 122 -8.40 -14.73 -4.24
CA GLU A 122 -9.48 -15.47 -3.56
C GLU A 122 -10.03 -14.70 -2.34
N LEU A 123 -9.30 -13.68 -1.87
CA LEU A 123 -9.75 -12.78 -0.81
C LEU A 123 -10.75 -11.74 -1.29
N PHE A 124 -10.84 -11.48 -2.60
CA PHE A 124 -11.58 -10.35 -3.14
C PHE A 124 -12.56 -10.78 -4.25
N ASN A 125 -13.85 -10.76 -3.92
CA ASN A 125 -14.91 -11.03 -4.89
C ASN A 125 -15.13 -9.84 -5.84
N ASN A 126 -14.86 -8.62 -5.38
CA ASN A 126 -15.13 -7.39 -6.13
C ASN A 126 -13.91 -6.84 -6.87
N LEU A 127 -12.69 -7.29 -6.56
CA LEU A 127 -11.45 -6.83 -7.22
C LEU A 127 -10.95 -7.78 -8.32
N ILE A 128 -11.76 -8.75 -8.76
CA ILE A 128 -11.36 -9.78 -9.74
C ILE A 128 -11.00 -9.17 -11.10
N SER A 129 -11.68 -8.11 -11.52
CA SER A 129 -11.52 -7.47 -12.84
C SER A 129 -11.05 -6.02 -12.72
N GLY A 130 -10.08 -5.78 -11.83
CA GLY A 130 -9.61 -4.45 -11.51
C GLY A 130 -10.53 -3.71 -10.54
N THR A 131 -10.19 -2.44 -10.31
CA THR A 131 -10.81 -1.56 -9.32
C THR A 131 -11.56 -0.41 -9.99
N GLU A 132 -12.61 0.10 -9.33
CA GLU A 132 -13.39 1.26 -9.78
C GLU A 132 -12.74 2.56 -9.32
N THR A 133 -12.15 2.55 -8.11
CA THR A 133 -11.54 3.74 -7.52
C THR A 133 -10.12 3.45 -7.06
N VAL A 134 -9.27 4.48 -7.18
CA VAL A 134 -7.89 4.52 -6.69
C VAL A 134 -7.61 5.89 -6.10
N ALA A 135 -6.82 5.96 -5.03
CA ALA A 135 -6.34 7.22 -4.46
C ALA A 135 -5.12 7.01 -3.56
N TRP A 136 -4.47 8.10 -3.16
CA TRP A 136 -3.26 8.15 -2.34
C TRP A 136 -3.18 9.44 -1.52
#